data_AF-A0A851DS78-F1
#
_entry.id   AF-A0A851DS78-F1
#
_cell.length_a   1.000
_cell.length_b   1.000
_cell.length_c   1.000
_cell.angle_alpha   90.00
_cell.angle_beta   90.00
_cell.angle_gamma   90.00
#
_symmetry.space_group_name_H-M   'P 1'
#
loop_
_entity.id
_entity.type
_entity.pdbx_description
1 polymer ?
#
loop_
_entity_poly.entity_id
_entity_poly.type
_entity_poly.pdbx_seq_one_letter_code
_entity_poly.pdbx_strand_id
1 'polypeptide(L)' 'SSSERRKEKSRDAARCRRSKETEVFYELAHELPLPHNISSHLDKASIMRLAIS' A
#
# COMPACT_ATOMS: atom_id res chain seq x y z
N SER A 1 10.37 29.33 6.92
CA SER A 1 9.32 29.97 6.09
C SER A 1 8.00 29.20 6.23
N SER A 2 6.86 29.89 6.15
CA SER A 2 5.53 29.25 6.12
C SER A 2 5.38 28.23 4.98
N SER A 3 6.11 28.42 3.87
CA SER A 3 6.19 27.49 2.74
C SER A 3 6.79 26.14 3.15
N GLU A 4 7.90 26.13 3.89
CA GLU A 4 8.55 24.89 4.35
C GLU A 4 7.64 24.08 5.28
N ARG A 5 6.92 24.75 6.20
CA ARG A 5 5.92 24.09 7.05
C ARG A 5 4.76 23.49 6.25
N ARG A 6 4.32 24.13 5.16
CA ARG A 6 3.27 23.58 4.28
C ARG A 6 3.78 22.37 3.50
N LYS A 7 5.01 22.43 2.96
CA LYS A 7 5.64 21.30 2.26
C LYS A 7 5.81 20.10 3.17
N GLU A 8 6.25 20.32 4.41
CA GLU A 8 6.38 19.28 5.42
C GLU A 8 5.05 18.57 5.71
N LYS A 9 3.98 19.33 5.98
CA LYS A 9 2.64 18.77 6.17
C LYS A 9 2.16 17.96 4.97
N SER A 10 2.39 18.45 3.75
CA SER A 10 2.02 17.72 2.52
C SER A 10 2.81 16.41 2.37
N ARG A 11 4.10 16.43 2.73
CA ARG A 11 4.96 15.25 2.70
C ARG A 11 4.49 14.21 3.72
N ASP A 12 4.14 14.63 4.93
CA ASP A 12 3.64 13.74 5.97
C ASP A 12 2.29 13.14 5.59
N ALA A 13 1.39 13.95 5.00
CA ALA A 13 0.13 13.46 4.47
C ALA A 13 0.32 12.43 3.34
N ALA A 14 1.27 12.68 2.42
CA ALA A 14 1.60 11.73 1.36
C ALA A 14 2.22 10.43 1.91
N ARG A 15 3.07 10.52 2.95
CA ARG A 15 3.63 9.36 3.66
C ARG A 15 2.51 8.54 4.30
N CYS A 16 1.61 9.18 5.05
CA CYS A 16 0.48 8.53 5.70
C CYS A 16 -0.40 7.79 4.69
N ARG A 17 -0.73 8.42 3.54
CA ARG A 17 -1.49 7.75 2.47
C ARG A 17 -0.77 6.54 1.91
N ARG A 18 0.54 6.63 1.65
CA ARG A 18 1.35 5.50 1.14
C ARG A 18 1.44 4.34 2.14
N SER A 19 1.61 4.65 3.43
CA SER A 19 1.63 3.61 4.48
C SER A 19 0.30 2.88 4.55
N LYS A 20 -0.82 3.61 4.56
CA LYS A 20 -2.17 3.01 4.56
C LYS A 20 -2.43 2.19 3.30
N GLU A 21 -2.01 2.68 2.13
CA GLU A 21 -2.13 1.94 0.87
C GLU A 21 -1.39 0.61 0.94
N THR A 22 -0.15 0.58 1.46
CA THR A 22 0.63 -0.65 1.62
C THR A 22 -0.03 -1.64 2.59
N GLU A 23 -0.59 -1.16 3.70
CA GLU A 23 -1.34 -1.99 4.65
C GLU A 23 -2.55 -2.64 3.98
N VAL A 24 -3.36 -1.87 3.26
CA VAL A 24 -4.53 -2.39 2.52
C VAL A 24 -4.13 -3.43 1.47
N PHE A 25 -3.02 -3.22 0.74
CA PHE A 25 -2.53 -4.21 -0.22
C PHE A 25 -2.05 -5.50 0.46
N TYR A 26 -1.43 -5.39 1.63
CA TYR A 26 -0.98 -6.55 2.40
C TYR A 26 -2.16 -7.36 2.93
N GLU A 27 -3.19 -6.70 3.47
CA GLU A 27 -4.45 -7.33 3.87
C GLU A 27 -5.11 -8.03 2.68
N LEU A 28 -5.25 -7.34 1.55
CA LEU A 28 -5.83 -7.93 0.34
C LEU A 28 -5.05 -9.16 -0.15
N ALA A 29 -3.71 -9.13 -0.08
CA ALA A 29 -2.88 -10.28 -0.45
C ALA A 29 -3.11 -11.48 0.50
N HIS A 30 -3.38 -11.23 1.78
CA HIS A 30 -3.69 -12.27 2.76
C HIS A 30 -5.05 -12.93 2.55
N GLU A 31 -6.01 -12.22 1.94
CA GLU A 31 -7.34 -12.76 1.59
C GLU A 31 -7.35 -13.61 0.31
N LEU A 32 -6.27 -13.59 -0.49
CA LEU A 32 -6.17 -14.43 -1.68
C LEU A 32 -6.07 -15.91 -1.29
N PRO A 33 -6.67 -16.84 -2.06
CA PRO A 33 -6.60 -18.28 -1.81
C PRO A 33 -5.23 -18.86 -2.22
N LEU A 34 -4.16 -18.29 -1.67
CA LEU A 34 -2.76 -18.65 -1.92
C LEU A 34 -2.04 -18.87 -0.58
N PRO A 35 -1.06 -19.78 -0.53
CA PRO A 35 -0.17 -19.89 0.63
C PRO A 35 0.49 -18.54 0.97
N HIS A 36 0.58 -18.21 2.26
CA HIS A 36 1.14 -16.93 2.74
C HIS A 36 2.57 -16.67 2.24
N ASN A 37 3.39 -17.71 2.08
CA ASN A 37 4.75 -17.57 1.55
C ASN A 37 4.76 -17.16 0.07
N ILE A 38 3.67 -17.33 -0.67
CA ILE A 38 3.54 -16.85 -2.05
C ILE A 38 2.93 -15.45 -2.04
N SER A 39 1.81 -15.27 -1.33
CA SER A 39 1.08 -13.99 -1.34
C SER A 39 1.91 -12.82 -0.78
N SER A 40 2.76 -13.07 0.23
CA SER A 40 3.68 -12.07 0.80
C SER A 40 4.75 -11.54 -0.16
N HIS A 41 5.02 -12.23 -1.28
CA HIS A 41 5.99 -11.82 -2.29
C HIS A 41 5.34 -11.16 -3.51
N LEU A 42 4.00 -11.05 -3.53
CA LEU A 42 3.29 -10.42 -4.64
C LEU A 42 3.49 -8.90 -4.62
N ASP A 43 3.68 -8.33 -5.80
CA ASP A 43 3.61 -6.88 -5.97
C ASP A 43 2.16 -6.41 -6.06
N LYS A 44 1.96 -5.09 -5.89
CA LYS A 44 0.63 -4.47 -5.89
C LYS A 44 -0.15 -4.78 -7.17
N ALA A 45 0.51 -4.80 -8.32
CA ALA A 45 -0.13 -5.06 -9.61
C ALA A 45 -0.60 -6.52 -9.73
N SER A 46 0.18 -7.49 -9.25
CA SER A 46 -0.22 -8.89 -9.24
C SER A 46 -1.33 -9.16 -8.24
N ILE A 47 -1.31 -8.52 -7.06
CA ILE A 47 -2.41 -8.57 -6.09
C ILE A 47 -3.71 -8.09 -6.75
N MET A 48 -3.69 -6.92 -7.42
CA MET A 48 -4.88 -6.41 -8.12
C MET A 48 -5.38 -7.36 -9.21
N ARG A 49 -4.48 -7.90 -10.04
CA ARG A 49 -4.86 -8.83 -11.11
C ARG A 49 -5.55 -10.06 -10.55
N LEU A 50 -4.97 -10.68 -9.52
CA LEU A 50 -5.51 -11.88 -8.88
C LEU A 50 -6.84 -11.63 -8.16
N ALA A 51 -7.00 -10.47 -7.51
CA ALA A 51 -8.22 -10.12 -6.79
C ALA A 51 -9.43 -9.84 -7.71
N ILE A 52 -9.20 -9.54 -8.99
CA ILE A 52 -10.25 -9.23 -9.98
C ILE A 52 -10.43 -10.39 -10.98
N SER A 53 -9.61 -11.44 -10.89
CA SER A 53 -9.70 -12.62 -11.77
C SER A 53 -10.89 -13.52 -11.46
#